data_AF-A0A956DF26-F1
#
_entry.id   AF-A0A956DF26-F1
#
_cell.length_a   1.000
_cell.length_b   1.000
_cell.length_c   1.000
_cell.angle_alpha   90.00
_cell.angle_beta   90.00
_cell.angle_gamma   90.00
#
_symmetry.space_group_name_H-M   'P 1'
#
loop_
_entity.id
_entity.type
_entity.pdbx_description
1 polymer ?
#
loop_
_entity_poly.entity_id
_entity_poly.type
_entity_poly.pdbx_seq_one_letter_code
_entity_poly.pdbx_strand_id
1 'polypeptide(L)'
;MLECLTRHATRSEAELRDELDLGPRILRRQLEALEAEGEIHRVERDGTTRWWSPTSGARPDLDLPRRVYVVRLTVDEVAATELGAAQCRSGGALGLLGAREELDHVELRHRLLFRVDFEETAPAPLLRRLTGAHDEERVGSVYFHPRTLELLTFHPRSGIAFVGSTNELASDVEDLDGHVEVESAPASSLLLLDEEVRGRPTVPEVQRAFASRFTARATAAALVFVPVWTAVLRADGGKGFRRVTLDGVVGKPVTWP
;
A
#
# COMPACT_ATOMS: atom_id res chain seq x y z
N MET A 1 -4.17 -8.58 30.38
CA MET A 1 -4.36 -9.28 29.09
C MET A 1 -4.14 -8.36 27.91
N LEU A 2 -4.93 -7.29 27.75
CA LEU A 2 -4.73 -6.31 26.67
C LEU A 2 -3.30 -5.76 26.66
N GLU A 3 -2.76 -5.32 27.81
CA GLU A 3 -1.37 -4.87 27.89
C GLU A 3 -0.35 -5.92 27.38
N CYS A 4 -0.55 -7.21 27.69
CA CYS A 4 0.28 -8.29 27.16
C CYS A 4 0.16 -8.38 25.62
N LEU A 5 -1.07 -8.35 25.10
CA LEU A 5 -1.33 -8.39 23.66
C LEU A 5 -0.93 -7.11 22.93
N THR A 6 -0.77 -5.98 23.62
CA THR A 6 -0.23 -4.74 23.03
C THR A 6 1.29 -4.83 22.86
N ARG A 7 1.99 -5.52 23.77
CA ARG A 7 3.45 -5.73 23.69
C ARG A 7 3.87 -6.76 22.64
N HIS A 8 2.96 -7.64 22.22
CA HIS A 8 3.25 -8.76 21.33
C HIS A 8 2.31 -8.76 20.12
N ALA A 9 2.84 -9.01 18.92
CA ALA A 9 2.03 -9.07 17.71
C ALA A 9 0.94 -10.15 17.78
N THR A 10 1.23 -11.29 18.40
CA THR A 10 0.26 -12.36 18.70
C THR A 10 0.69 -13.19 19.91
N ARG A 11 -0.27 -13.82 20.60
CA ARG A 11 -0.01 -14.84 21.65
C ARG A 11 -0.92 -16.06 21.54
N SER A 12 -0.42 -17.25 21.83
CA SER A 12 -1.28 -18.44 22.01
C SER A 12 -1.94 -18.44 23.39
N GLU A 13 -2.97 -19.27 23.58
CA GLU A 13 -3.56 -19.45 24.92
C GLU A 13 -2.53 -19.95 25.94
N ALA A 14 -1.62 -20.85 25.55
CA ALA A 14 -0.57 -21.35 26.44
C ALA A 14 0.37 -20.22 26.90
N GLU A 15 0.85 -19.40 25.97
CA GLU A 15 1.72 -18.26 26.29
C GLU A 15 1.00 -17.24 27.20
N LEU A 16 -0.29 -16.97 26.97
CA LEU A 16 -1.06 -16.07 27.82
C LEU A 16 -1.28 -16.62 29.22
N ARG A 17 -1.48 -17.93 29.37
CA ARG A 17 -1.60 -18.57 30.69
C ARG A 17 -0.32 -18.42 31.48
N ASP A 18 0.81 -18.71 30.83
CA ASP A 18 2.12 -18.66 31.47
C ASP A 18 2.50 -17.22 31.86
N GLU A 19 2.21 -16.23 30.99
CA GLU A 19 2.57 -14.83 31.24
C GLU A 19 1.64 -14.14 32.27
N LEU A 20 0.36 -14.51 32.31
CA LEU A 20 -0.64 -13.87 33.18
C LEU A 20 -0.95 -14.67 34.47
N ASP A 21 -0.36 -15.86 34.62
CA ASP A 21 -0.64 -16.82 35.70
C ASP A 21 -2.15 -17.11 35.87
N LEU A 22 -2.83 -17.36 34.75
CA LEU A 22 -4.28 -17.59 34.72
C LEU A 22 -4.63 -19.05 34.48
N GLY A 23 -5.62 -19.54 35.25
CA GLY A 23 -6.24 -20.83 34.99
C GLY A 23 -6.99 -20.87 33.64
N PRO A 24 -7.05 -22.03 32.95
CA PRO A 24 -7.62 -22.14 31.59
C PRO A 24 -9.04 -21.58 31.44
N ARG A 25 -9.91 -21.83 32.42
CA ARG A 25 -11.30 -21.38 32.40
C ARG A 25 -11.43 -19.87 32.53
N ILE A 26 -10.55 -19.23 33.32
CA ILE A 26 -10.56 -17.78 33.51
C ILE A 26 -10.06 -17.10 32.24
N LEU A 27 -8.96 -17.58 31.67
CA LEU A 27 -8.42 -17.09 30.41
C LEU A 27 -9.47 -17.12 29.30
N ARG A 28 -10.11 -18.28 29.08
CA ARG A 28 -11.11 -18.42 28.01
C ARG A 28 -12.26 -17.44 28.14
N ARG A 29 -12.83 -17.30 29.34
CA ARG A 29 -13.91 -16.34 29.59
C ARG A 29 -13.49 -14.90 29.31
N GLN A 30 -12.25 -14.53 29.66
CA GLN A 30 -11.72 -13.20 29.40
C GLN A 30 -11.48 -12.96 27.90
N LEU A 31 -10.93 -13.95 27.18
CA LEU A 31 -10.74 -13.85 25.73
C LEU A 31 -12.07 -13.73 24.99
N GLU A 32 -13.06 -14.54 25.34
CA GLU A 32 -14.41 -14.47 24.76
C GLU A 32 -15.08 -13.11 24.99
N ALA A 33 -14.92 -12.54 26.20
CA ALA A 33 -15.45 -11.21 26.51
C ALA A 33 -14.77 -10.12 25.68
N LEU A 34 -13.43 -10.11 25.62
CA LEU A 34 -12.67 -9.11 24.86
C LEU A 34 -12.89 -9.25 23.34
N GLU A 35 -13.05 -10.48 22.84
CA GLU A 35 -13.37 -10.72 21.42
C GLU A 35 -14.78 -10.21 21.10
N ALA A 36 -15.76 -10.43 21.98
CA ALA A 36 -17.12 -9.91 21.82
C ALA A 36 -17.17 -8.38 21.85
N GLU A 37 -16.26 -7.75 22.60
CA GLU A 37 -16.08 -6.28 22.64
C GLU A 37 -15.27 -5.74 21.43
N GLY A 38 -14.65 -6.61 20.63
CA GLY A 38 -13.83 -6.23 19.48
C GLY A 38 -12.44 -5.70 19.83
N GLU A 39 -12.00 -5.84 21.09
CA GLU A 39 -10.70 -5.38 21.59
C GLU A 39 -9.54 -6.30 21.21
N ILE A 40 -9.87 -7.57 20.94
CA ILE A 40 -8.94 -8.59 20.45
C ILE A 40 -9.59 -9.38 19.31
N HIS A 41 -8.73 -10.00 18.51
CA HIS A 41 -9.13 -10.91 17.45
C HIS A 41 -8.28 -12.18 17.49
N ARG A 42 -8.76 -13.20 16.80
CA ARG A 42 -8.05 -14.49 16.64
C ARG A 42 -7.60 -14.70 15.19
N VAL A 43 -6.48 -15.37 15.03
CA VAL A 43 -5.94 -15.84 13.75
C VAL A 43 -5.42 -17.26 13.94
N GLU A 44 -5.72 -18.14 12.99
CA GLU A 44 -5.14 -19.48 12.95
C GLU A 44 -3.78 -19.43 12.28
N ARG A 45 -2.74 -19.93 12.97
CA ARG A 45 -1.38 -19.99 12.43
C ARG A 45 -0.70 -21.27 12.86
N ASP A 46 -0.17 -22.02 11.91
CA ASP A 46 0.52 -23.30 12.15
C ASP A 46 -0.33 -24.28 12.97
N GLY A 47 -1.65 -24.31 12.71
CA GLY A 47 -2.61 -25.17 13.42
C GLY A 47 -2.92 -24.74 14.86
N THR A 48 -2.53 -23.53 15.25
CA THR A 48 -2.76 -22.97 16.59
C THR A 48 -3.51 -21.65 16.51
N THR A 49 -4.57 -21.50 17.31
CA THR A 49 -5.26 -20.22 17.52
C THR A 49 -4.33 -19.25 18.23
N ARG A 50 -4.09 -18.09 17.62
CA ARG A 50 -3.34 -16.98 18.21
C ARG A 50 -4.22 -15.75 18.34
N TRP A 51 -4.10 -15.08 19.47
CA TRP A 51 -4.83 -13.88 19.84
C TRP A 51 -3.97 -12.64 19.61
N TRP A 52 -4.58 -11.55 19.19
CA TRP A 52 -3.91 -10.26 19.01
C TRP A 52 -4.86 -9.10 19.27
N SER A 53 -4.31 -7.93 19.61
CA SER A 53 -5.09 -6.69 19.75
C SER A 53 -4.68 -5.71 18.65
N PRO A 54 -5.62 -4.98 18.01
CA PRO A 54 -5.30 -3.90 17.08
C PRO A 54 -4.40 -2.81 17.69
N THR A 55 -4.47 -2.62 19.00
CA THR A 55 -3.61 -1.68 19.73
C THR A 55 -2.12 -2.03 19.70
N SER A 56 -1.77 -3.30 19.41
CA SER A 56 -0.37 -3.74 19.21
C SER A 56 0.29 -3.10 17.98
N GLY A 57 -0.51 -2.54 17.07
CA GLY A 57 -0.02 -2.03 15.81
C GLY A 57 0.07 -3.07 14.69
N ALA A 58 -0.11 -4.37 15.01
CA ALA A 58 0.01 -5.47 14.05
C ALA A 58 -1.33 -5.80 13.38
N ARG A 59 -1.26 -6.41 12.19
CA ARG A 59 -2.37 -7.05 11.47
C ARG A 59 -1.94 -8.47 11.05
N PRO A 60 -1.79 -9.40 12.00
CA PRO A 60 -1.33 -10.77 11.71
C PRO A 60 -2.34 -11.56 10.86
N ASP A 61 -3.61 -11.17 10.86
CA ASP A 61 -4.66 -11.65 9.96
C ASP A 61 -4.42 -11.31 8.48
N LEU A 62 -3.52 -10.37 8.21
CA LEU A 62 -3.05 -9.98 6.89
C LEU A 62 -1.56 -10.32 6.66
N ASP A 63 -0.94 -11.10 7.56
CA ASP A 63 0.50 -11.35 7.60
C ASP A 63 1.36 -10.07 7.74
N LEU A 64 0.86 -9.08 8.46
CA LEU A 64 1.58 -7.85 8.80
C LEU A 64 1.86 -7.79 10.31
N PRO A 65 2.75 -8.64 10.86
CA PRO A 65 3.00 -8.73 12.30
C PRO A 65 3.87 -7.57 12.84
N ARG A 66 4.30 -6.64 11.99
CA ARG A 66 5.21 -5.55 12.32
C ARG A 66 4.73 -4.26 11.69
N ARG A 67 5.37 -3.15 12.06
CA ARG A 67 5.22 -1.88 11.35
C ARG A 67 5.58 -2.06 9.87
N VAL A 68 4.90 -1.31 9.03
CA VAL A 68 5.04 -1.34 7.57
C VAL A 68 5.54 0.01 7.07
N TYR A 69 6.06 0.04 5.86
CA TYR A 69 6.43 1.29 5.19
C TYR A 69 5.19 1.93 4.57
N VAL A 70 4.99 3.22 4.82
CA VAL A 70 3.91 3.99 4.22
C VAL A 70 4.47 5.27 3.63
N VAL A 71 4.04 5.63 2.42
CA VAL A 71 4.31 6.95 1.85
C VAL A 71 3.53 7.97 2.66
N ARG A 72 4.21 9.03 3.09
CA ARG A 72 3.59 10.11 3.87
C ARG A 72 2.48 10.78 3.05
N LEU A 73 1.31 10.90 3.65
CA LEU A 73 0.20 11.66 3.07
C LEU A 73 0.53 13.15 3.05
N THR A 74 0.50 13.78 1.87
CA THR A 74 0.73 15.21 1.68
C THR A 74 -0.57 15.96 1.36
N VAL A 75 -1.48 15.32 0.64
CA VAL A 75 -2.82 15.86 0.35
C VAL A 75 -3.75 15.50 1.50
N ASP A 76 -4.12 16.47 2.32
CA ASP A 76 -5.09 16.26 3.39
C ASP A 76 -6.54 16.16 2.88
N GLU A 77 -7.48 15.92 3.77
CA GLU A 77 -8.90 15.74 3.43
C GLU A 77 -9.52 17.00 2.80
N VAL A 78 -9.09 18.19 3.23
CA VAL A 78 -9.59 19.47 2.71
C VAL A 78 -9.14 19.62 1.25
N ALA A 79 -7.84 19.46 0.99
CA ALA A 79 -7.29 19.50 -0.36
C ALA A 79 -7.89 18.39 -1.24
N ALA A 80 -8.06 17.17 -0.73
CA ALA A 80 -8.69 16.07 -1.46
C ALA A 80 -10.15 16.38 -1.83
N THR A 81 -10.89 17.05 -0.95
CA THR A 81 -12.27 17.48 -1.19
C THR A 81 -12.32 18.52 -2.31
N GLU A 82 -11.45 19.53 -2.27
CA GLU A 82 -11.36 20.56 -3.33
C GLU A 82 -10.98 19.94 -4.68
N LEU A 83 -9.96 19.09 -4.71
CA LEU A 83 -9.50 18.38 -5.90
C LEU A 83 -10.59 17.45 -6.45
N GLY A 84 -11.30 16.74 -5.55
CA GLY A 84 -12.42 15.86 -5.90
C GLY A 84 -13.60 16.63 -6.51
N ALA A 85 -13.96 17.77 -5.93
CA ALA A 85 -14.99 18.65 -6.46
C ALA A 85 -14.62 19.20 -7.84
N ALA A 86 -13.33 19.49 -8.09
CA ALA A 86 -12.84 19.89 -9.40
C ALA A 86 -12.96 18.78 -10.48
N GLN A 87 -13.18 17.52 -10.08
CA GLN A 87 -13.45 16.42 -11.01
C GLN A 87 -14.93 16.29 -11.40
N CYS A 88 -15.84 17.04 -10.76
CA CYS A 88 -17.27 17.00 -11.06
C CYS A 88 -17.57 17.53 -12.47
N ARG A 89 -18.43 16.82 -13.20
CA ARG A 89 -18.96 17.30 -14.48
C ARG A 89 -20.01 18.38 -14.23
N SER A 90 -19.88 19.53 -14.89
CA SER A 90 -20.80 20.66 -14.72
C SER A 90 -22.13 20.52 -15.49
N GLY A 91 -22.27 19.48 -16.32
CA GLY A 91 -23.35 19.34 -17.29
C GLY A 91 -23.15 20.28 -18.49
N GLY A 92 -23.51 19.82 -19.70
CA GLY A 92 -23.46 20.64 -20.91
C GLY A 92 -24.78 21.38 -21.14
N ALA A 93 -24.74 22.53 -21.81
CA ALA A 93 -25.89 23.41 -22.05
C ALA A 93 -27.09 22.78 -22.81
N LEU A 94 -27.03 21.51 -23.22
CA LEU A 94 -28.07 20.77 -23.94
C LEU A 94 -28.06 19.26 -23.62
N GLY A 95 -27.50 18.84 -22.46
CA GLY A 95 -27.44 17.42 -22.05
C GLY A 95 -26.39 16.56 -22.78
N LEU A 96 -25.63 17.15 -23.71
CA LEU A 96 -24.61 16.45 -24.52
C LEU A 96 -23.33 16.05 -23.75
N LEU A 97 -23.10 16.57 -22.53
CA LEU A 97 -21.90 16.30 -21.71
C LEU A 97 -22.20 15.48 -20.44
N GLY A 98 -23.34 14.78 -20.41
CA GLY A 98 -23.74 13.95 -19.27
C GLY A 98 -24.46 14.72 -18.16
N ALA A 99 -24.92 13.99 -17.14
CA ALA A 99 -25.53 14.56 -15.96
C ALA A 99 -24.51 15.40 -15.18
N ARG A 100 -24.97 16.51 -14.60
CA ARG A 100 -24.19 17.28 -13.63
C ARG A 100 -23.89 16.39 -12.43
N GLU A 101 -22.71 16.56 -11.84
CA GLU A 101 -22.26 15.79 -10.69
C GLU A 101 -21.96 16.72 -9.52
N GLU A 102 -22.16 16.19 -8.32
CA GLU A 102 -21.73 16.80 -7.06
C GLU A 102 -20.82 15.83 -6.32
N LEU A 103 -19.84 16.37 -5.59
CA LEU A 103 -19.02 15.56 -4.70
C LEU A 103 -19.87 15.14 -3.50
N ASP A 104 -19.96 13.84 -3.26
CA ASP A 104 -20.67 13.28 -2.12
C ASP A 104 -19.73 13.24 -0.89
N HIS A 105 -18.57 12.59 -1.04
CA HIS A 105 -17.52 12.53 -0.03
C HIS A 105 -16.18 12.07 -0.62
N VAL A 106 -15.12 12.11 0.18
CA VAL A 106 -13.82 11.51 -0.13
C VAL A 106 -13.49 10.41 0.88
N GLU A 107 -12.85 9.34 0.41
CA GLU A 107 -12.40 8.22 1.25
C GLU A 107 -10.88 8.03 1.16
N LEU A 108 -10.18 8.04 2.30
CA LEU A 108 -8.77 7.69 2.36
C LEU A 108 -8.60 6.17 2.38
N ARG A 109 -7.70 5.65 1.54
CA ARG A 109 -7.23 4.26 1.58
C ARG A 109 -5.71 4.20 1.46
N HIS A 110 -5.12 3.17 2.02
CA HIS A 110 -3.69 2.87 1.87
C HIS A 110 -3.56 1.65 0.96
N ARG A 111 -3.24 1.90 -0.30
CA ARG A 111 -3.09 0.87 -1.33
C ARG A 111 -1.71 0.24 -1.27
N LEU A 112 -1.60 -1.01 -1.63
CA LEU A 112 -0.37 -1.79 -1.51
C LEU A 112 0.49 -1.66 -2.77
N LEU A 113 1.80 -1.60 -2.57
CA LEU A 113 2.84 -1.78 -3.58
C LEU A 113 3.90 -2.76 -3.07
N PHE A 114 4.62 -3.36 -4.01
CA PHE A 114 5.88 -4.02 -3.73
C PHE A 114 7.05 -3.14 -4.11
N ARG A 115 7.87 -2.74 -3.14
CA ARG A 115 9.21 -2.21 -3.39
C ARG A 115 10.15 -3.38 -3.64
N VAL A 116 10.88 -3.36 -4.75
CA VAL A 116 11.94 -4.31 -5.07
C VAL A 116 13.25 -3.55 -5.11
N ASP A 117 14.15 -3.88 -4.21
CA ASP A 117 15.51 -3.34 -4.21
C ASP A 117 16.37 -4.15 -5.18
N PHE A 118 17.27 -3.49 -5.89
CA PHE A 118 18.09 -4.14 -6.91
C PHE A 118 19.52 -3.61 -6.98
N GLU A 119 20.36 -4.42 -7.61
CA GLU A 119 21.68 -4.07 -8.12
C GLU A 119 21.67 -4.26 -9.65
N GLU A 120 22.15 -3.27 -10.39
CA GLU A 120 22.20 -3.26 -11.85
C GLU A 120 23.57 -2.82 -12.33
N THR A 121 24.10 -3.50 -13.36
CA THR A 121 25.31 -3.07 -14.04
C THR A 121 24.92 -2.31 -15.30
N ALA A 122 24.98 -0.98 -15.23
CA ALA A 122 24.63 -0.10 -16.34
C ALA A 122 25.80 0.04 -17.31
N PRO A 123 25.58 -0.16 -18.63
CA PRO A 123 26.63 -0.01 -19.62
C PRO A 123 27.11 1.44 -19.69
N ALA A 124 28.41 1.66 -19.68
CA ALA A 124 28.95 3.01 -19.87
C ALA A 124 28.48 3.61 -21.22
N PRO A 125 28.15 4.92 -21.28
CA PRO A 125 27.76 5.58 -22.53
C PRO A 125 28.81 5.35 -23.63
N LEU A 126 28.38 5.10 -24.87
CA LEU A 126 29.26 4.77 -26.00
C LEU A 126 30.45 5.75 -26.17
N LEU A 127 30.19 7.05 -26.02
CA LEU A 127 31.23 8.09 -26.12
C LEU A 127 32.28 8.00 -24.99
N ARG A 128 31.89 7.55 -23.79
CA ARG A 128 32.79 7.35 -22.64
C ARG A 128 33.53 6.02 -22.70
N ARG A 129 32.95 4.98 -23.33
CA ARG A 129 33.64 3.71 -23.56
C ARG A 129 34.87 3.88 -24.46
N LEU A 130 34.82 4.81 -25.42
CA LEU A 130 35.97 5.16 -26.27
C LEU A 130 37.13 5.79 -25.49
N THR A 131 36.87 6.34 -24.28
CA THR A 131 37.89 6.89 -23.38
C THR A 131 38.25 5.95 -22.24
N GLY A 132 37.86 4.67 -22.30
CA GLY A 132 38.18 3.65 -21.29
C GLY A 132 37.26 3.61 -20.07
N ALA A 133 36.07 4.22 -20.12
CA ALA A 133 35.12 4.12 -19.02
C ALA A 133 34.57 2.69 -18.87
N HIS A 134 34.47 2.25 -17.61
CA HIS A 134 33.91 0.97 -17.23
C HIS A 134 32.40 1.09 -16.94
N ASP A 135 31.72 -0.05 -17.00
CA ASP A 135 30.31 -0.16 -16.61
C ASP A 135 30.13 0.26 -15.15
N GLU A 136 28.97 0.82 -14.86
CA GLU A 136 28.64 1.43 -13.56
C GLU A 136 27.72 0.50 -12.77
N GLU A 137 28.07 0.22 -11.51
CA GLU A 137 27.17 -0.46 -10.60
C GLU A 137 26.18 0.55 -10.01
N ARG A 138 24.89 0.26 -10.17
CA ARG A 138 23.79 1.07 -9.66
C ARG A 138 22.97 0.25 -8.68
N VAL A 139 22.55 0.91 -7.61
CA VAL A 139 21.62 0.35 -6.63
C VAL A 139 20.41 1.27 -6.56
N GLY A 140 19.24 0.68 -6.39
CA GLY A 140 18.01 1.42 -6.33
C GLY A 140 16.84 0.54 -5.95
N SER A 141 15.66 1.12 -6.11
CA SER A 141 14.40 0.44 -5.90
C SER A 141 13.50 0.66 -7.11
N VAL A 142 12.55 -0.23 -7.31
CA VAL A 142 11.40 -0.02 -8.18
C VAL A 142 10.15 -0.53 -7.49
N TYR A 143 8.99 -0.06 -7.93
CA TYR A 143 7.73 -0.33 -7.27
C TYR A 143 6.76 -1.03 -8.22
N PHE A 144 6.11 -2.09 -7.76
CA PHE A 144 5.15 -2.87 -8.55
C PHE A 144 3.76 -2.85 -7.92
N HIS A 145 2.75 -2.75 -8.78
CA HIS A 145 1.38 -3.01 -8.39
C HIS A 145 1.20 -4.48 -7.98
N PRO A 146 0.58 -4.80 -6.83
CA PRO A 146 0.53 -6.16 -6.30
C PRO A 146 -0.27 -7.13 -7.18
N ARG A 147 -1.23 -6.68 -7.99
CA ARG A 147 -2.04 -7.60 -8.81
C ARG A 147 -1.56 -7.71 -10.25
N THR A 148 -1.35 -6.56 -10.89
CA THR A 148 -0.99 -6.51 -12.32
C THR A 148 0.51 -6.66 -12.54
N LEU A 149 1.32 -6.46 -11.49
CA LEU A 149 2.78 -6.40 -11.58
C LEU A 149 3.26 -5.33 -12.58
N GLU A 150 2.43 -4.32 -12.83
CA GLU A 150 2.82 -3.14 -13.58
C GLU A 150 3.75 -2.29 -12.71
N LEU A 151 4.72 -1.68 -13.38
CA LEU A 151 5.72 -0.82 -12.76
C LEU A 151 5.08 0.53 -12.43
N LEU A 152 5.25 0.99 -11.19
CA LEU A 152 4.89 2.34 -10.82
C LEU A 152 5.95 3.31 -11.33
N THR A 153 5.47 4.40 -11.91
CA THR A 153 6.25 5.60 -12.19
C THR A 153 5.63 6.77 -11.43
N PHE A 154 6.46 7.73 -11.04
CA PHE A 154 6.02 8.93 -10.34
C PHE A 154 6.76 10.14 -10.87
N HIS A 155 6.01 11.23 -11.08
CA HIS A 155 6.61 12.53 -11.36
C HIS A 155 5.83 13.63 -10.64
N PRO A 156 6.48 14.62 -9.99
CA PRO A 156 5.81 15.61 -9.13
C PRO A 156 4.68 16.43 -9.79
N ARG A 157 4.68 16.55 -11.12
CA ARG A 157 3.62 17.29 -11.86
C ARG A 157 2.45 16.42 -12.32
N SER A 158 2.66 15.12 -12.49
CA SER A 158 1.68 14.19 -13.06
C SER A 158 1.20 13.13 -12.09
N GLY A 159 1.88 12.96 -10.94
CA GLY A 159 1.53 11.98 -9.93
C GLY A 159 1.94 10.57 -10.31
N ILE A 160 1.19 9.61 -9.78
CA ILE A 160 1.44 8.17 -9.93
C ILE A 160 0.84 7.66 -11.25
N ALA A 161 1.60 6.83 -11.96
CA ALA A 161 1.11 6.05 -13.08
C ALA A 161 1.66 4.61 -13.02
N PHE A 162 0.94 3.67 -13.66
CA PHE A 162 1.36 2.29 -13.81
C PHE A 162 1.62 1.96 -15.28
N VAL A 163 2.75 1.32 -15.56
CA VAL A 163 3.18 0.97 -16.92
C VAL A 163 3.54 -0.51 -17.01
N GLY A 164 3.11 -1.17 -18.09
CA GLY A 164 3.30 -2.62 -18.27
C GLY A 164 4.72 -3.06 -18.57
N SER A 165 5.45 -2.26 -19.35
CA SER A 165 6.86 -2.49 -19.69
C SER A 165 7.59 -1.18 -19.95
N THR A 166 8.87 -1.14 -19.59
CA THR A 166 9.81 -0.09 -20.00
C THR A 166 10.92 -0.78 -20.80
N ASN A 167 11.49 -0.09 -21.79
CA ASN A 167 12.71 -0.54 -22.47
C ASN A 167 13.97 0.05 -21.79
N GLU A 168 13.82 0.42 -20.52
CA GLU A 168 14.77 1.22 -19.77
C GLU A 168 15.51 0.36 -18.75
N LEU A 169 16.65 0.86 -18.28
CA LEU A 169 17.35 0.30 -17.13
C LEU A 169 16.46 0.45 -15.88
N ALA A 170 16.58 -0.47 -14.93
CA ALA A 170 15.83 -0.35 -13.67
C ALA A 170 16.17 0.95 -12.94
N SER A 171 17.43 1.39 -13.03
CA SER A 171 17.91 2.65 -12.46
C SER A 171 17.34 3.91 -13.09
N ASP A 172 16.77 3.81 -14.29
CA ASP A 172 16.30 4.98 -15.04
C ASP A 172 14.79 5.22 -14.81
N VAL A 173 14.12 4.33 -14.09
CA VAL A 173 12.71 4.45 -13.76
C VAL A 173 12.50 5.63 -12.81
N GLU A 174 11.73 6.63 -13.25
CA GLU A 174 11.26 7.71 -12.38
C GLU A 174 10.21 7.17 -11.41
N ASP A 175 10.60 6.94 -10.16
CA ASP A 175 9.76 6.35 -9.13
C ASP A 175 9.55 7.28 -7.92
N LEU A 176 9.20 6.71 -6.77
CA LEU A 176 8.93 7.47 -5.55
C LEU A 176 10.20 7.98 -4.84
N ASP A 177 11.36 7.35 -5.09
CA ASP A 177 12.58 7.64 -4.37
C ASP A 177 13.09 9.06 -4.68
N GLY A 178 13.51 9.78 -3.64
CA GLY A 178 13.92 11.18 -3.74
C GLY A 178 12.77 12.19 -3.93
N HIS A 179 11.54 11.71 -4.15
CA HIS A 179 10.38 12.56 -4.36
C HIS A 179 9.37 12.55 -3.20
N VAL A 180 9.29 11.45 -2.45
CA VAL A 180 8.34 11.31 -1.34
C VAL A 180 9.03 10.93 -0.03
N GLU A 181 8.42 11.31 1.09
CA GLU A 181 8.82 10.80 2.39
C GLU A 181 8.16 9.44 2.64
N VAL A 182 8.94 8.46 3.09
CA VAL A 182 8.44 7.14 3.52
C VAL A 182 8.66 7.02 5.02
N GLU A 183 7.60 6.69 5.75
CA GLU A 183 7.64 6.51 7.20
C GLU A 183 7.27 5.07 7.59
N SER A 184 7.60 4.71 8.83
CA SER A 184 7.18 3.43 9.42
C SER A 184 5.90 3.66 10.20
N ALA A 185 4.83 2.93 9.89
CA ALA A 185 3.54 3.03 10.58
C ALA A 185 3.04 1.66 11.10
N PRO A 186 2.27 1.62 12.19
CA PRO A 186 1.54 0.42 12.58
C PRO A 186 0.57 -0.01 11.48
N ALA A 187 0.55 -1.30 11.11
CA ALA A 187 -0.37 -1.80 10.09
C ALA A 187 -1.83 -1.62 10.48
N SER A 188 -2.15 -1.72 11.78
CA SER A 188 -3.53 -1.54 12.28
C SER A 188 -4.03 -0.10 12.23
N SER A 189 -3.15 0.91 12.11
CA SER A 189 -3.58 2.30 11.95
C SER A 189 -3.87 2.68 10.49
N LEU A 190 -3.60 1.79 9.54
CA LEU A 190 -3.80 2.05 8.12
C LEU A 190 -5.21 1.63 7.68
N LEU A 191 -5.80 2.44 6.82
CA LEU A 191 -7.06 2.13 6.13
C LEU A 191 -6.79 1.21 4.92
N LEU A 192 -6.53 -0.07 5.21
CA LEU A 192 -6.16 -1.09 4.23
C LEU A 192 -7.37 -1.65 3.46
N LEU A 193 -7.14 -2.12 2.24
CA LEU A 193 -8.05 -3.02 1.54
C LEU A 193 -7.61 -4.46 1.80
N ASP A 194 -8.29 -5.13 2.73
CA ASP A 194 -7.98 -6.48 3.17
C ASP A 194 -7.80 -7.48 2.00
N GLU A 195 -8.66 -7.43 0.98
CA GLU A 195 -8.59 -8.30 -0.21
C GLU A 195 -7.34 -8.04 -1.08
N GLU A 196 -6.86 -6.81 -1.12
CA GLU A 196 -5.63 -6.46 -1.83
C GLU A 196 -4.41 -7.03 -1.11
N VAL A 197 -4.39 -6.93 0.22
CA VAL A 197 -3.29 -7.47 1.02
C VAL A 197 -3.31 -8.99 1.01
N ARG A 198 -4.47 -9.64 1.19
CA ARG A 198 -4.57 -11.12 1.16
C ARG A 198 -4.26 -11.70 -0.22
N GLY A 199 -4.70 -11.03 -1.29
CA GLY A 199 -4.50 -11.47 -2.67
C GLY A 199 -3.13 -11.12 -3.26
N ARG A 200 -2.19 -10.62 -2.45
CA ARG A 200 -0.88 -10.21 -2.93
C ARG A 200 -0.02 -11.42 -3.34
N PRO A 201 0.85 -11.27 -4.35
CA PRO A 201 1.83 -12.27 -4.74
C PRO A 201 2.86 -12.48 -3.64
N THR A 202 3.53 -13.62 -3.70
CA THR A 202 4.67 -13.93 -2.86
C THR A 202 5.91 -13.14 -3.32
N VAL A 203 6.85 -12.91 -2.39
CA VAL A 203 8.13 -12.24 -2.71
C VAL A 203 8.86 -12.89 -3.91
N PRO A 204 8.98 -14.23 -4.01
CA PRO A 204 9.59 -14.86 -5.18
C PRO A 204 8.89 -14.59 -6.51
N GLU A 205 7.56 -14.44 -6.51
CA GLU A 205 6.81 -14.11 -7.73
C GLU A 205 7.10 -12.68 -8.21
N VAL A 206 7.17 -11.74 -7.27
CA VAL A 206 7.53 -10.35 -7.57
C VAL A 206 8.97 -10.24 -8.08
N GLN A 207 9.92 -10.94 -7.44
CA GLN A 207 11.31 -10.97 -7.87
C GLN A 207 11.47 -11.61 -9.27
N ARG A 208 10.68 -12.64 -9.59
CA ARG A 208 10.65 -13.22 -10.93
C ARG A 208 10.10 -12.23 -11.97
N ALA A 209 9.07 -11.49 -11.61
CA ALA A 209 8.47 -10.46 -12.46
C ALA A 209 9.42 -9.27 -12.70
N PHE A 210 10.26 -8.94 -11.72
CA PHE A 210 11.36 -7.99 -11.88
C PHE A 210 12.41 -8.52 -12.86
N ALA A 211 12.92 -9.74 -12.62
CA ALA A 211 13.95 -10.36 -13.45
C ALA A 211 13.52 -10.62 -14.90
N SER A 212 12.20 -10.73 -15.17
CA SER A 212 11.70 -10.82 -16.55
C SER A 212 11.67 -9.48 -17.30
N ARG A 213 11.80 -8.35 -16.59
CA ARG A 213 11.73 -6.99 -17.15
C ARG A 213 13.09 -6.32 -17.23
N PHE A 214 13.93 -6.52 -16.23
CA PHE A 214 15.20 -5.82 -16.09
C PHE A 214 16.39 -6.77 -16.14
N THR A 215 17.49 -6.30 -16.72
CA THR A 215 18.79 -6.99 -16.66
C THR A 215 19.51 -6.60 -15.37
N ALA A 216 18.86 -6.90 -14.24
CA ALA A 216 19.30 -6.50 -12.90
C ALA A 216 19.00 -7.62 -11.89
N ARG A 217 19.69 -7.58 -10.75
CA ARG A 217 19.54 -8.54 -9.66
C ARG A 217 18.67 -7.95 -8.57
N ALA A 218 17.49 -8.54 -8.33
CA ALA A 218 16.70 -8.21 -7.15
C ALA A 218 17.42 -8.67 -5.88
N THR A 219 17.58 -7.79 -4.89
CA THR A 219 18.25 -8.04 -3.62
C THR A 219 17.26 -8.23 -2.48
N ALA A 220 16.16 -7.48 -2.48
CA ALA A 220 15.09 -7.58 -1.50
C ALA A 220 13.73 -7.21 -2.11
N ALA A 221 12.64 -7.59 -1.43
CA ALA A 221 11.32 -7.07 -1.72
C ALA A 221 10.55 -6.82 -0.43
N ALA A 222 9.84 -5.70 -0.36
CA ALA A 222 9.08 -5.27 0.81
C ALA A 222 7.73 -4.68 0.39
N LEU A 223 6.76 -4.76 1.31
CA LEU A 223 5.47 -4.10 1.13
C LEU A 223 5.60 -2.62 1.49
N VAL A 224 5.08 -1.75 0.62
CA VAL A 224 4.97 -0.31 0.84
C VAL A 224 3.53 0.09 0.59
N PHE A 225 2.97 0.92 1.47
CA PHE A 225 1.59 1.38 1.35
C PHE A 225 1.56 2.83 0.90
N VAL A 226 0.72 3.13 -0.09
CA VAL A 226 0.58 4.48 -0.65
C VAL A 226 -0.82 5.00 -0.34
N PRO A 227 -0.94 6.19 0.28
CA PRO A 227 -2.24 6.78 0.53
C PRO A 227 -2.85 7.27 -0.78
N VAL A 228 -4.12 6.99 -0.97
CA VAL A 228 -4.94 7.49 -2.08
C VAL A 228 -6.28 7.96 -1.55
N TRP A 229 -6.81 9.01 -2.17
CA TRP A 229 -8.15 9.50 -1.93
C TRP A 229 -9.09 8.98 -3.01
N THR A 230 -10.26 8.49 -2.63
CA THR A 230 -11.33 8.15 -3.57
C THR A 230 -12.44 9.17 -3.43
N ALA A 231 -12.58 10.06 -4.41
CA ALA A 231 -13.69 10.99 -4.49
C ALA A 231 -14.91 10.27 -5.08
N VAL A 232 -16.00 10.25 -4.33
CA VAL A 232 -17.29 9.67 -4.74
C VAL A 232 -18.16 10.80 -5.27
N LEU A 233 -18.44 10.77 -6.57
CA LEU A 233 -19.18 11.80 -7.29
C LEU A 233 -20.56 11.26 -7.62
N ARG A 234 -21.60 11.99 -7.24
CA ARG A 234 -23.00 11.60 -7.41
C ARG A 234 -23.62 12.41 -8.54
N ALA A 235 -24.30 11.74 -9.46
CA ALA A 235 -25.04 12.41 -10.53
C ALA A 235 -26.31 13.10 -10.01
N ASP A 236 -26.62 14.29 -10.53
CA ASP A 236 -27.85 15.02 -10.27
C ASP A 236 -29.07 14.14 -10.60
N GLY A 237 -30.02 14.09 -9.66
CA GLY A 237 -31.16 13.18 -9.72
C GLY A 237 -30.89 11.78 -9.15
N GLY A 238 -29.72 11.54 -8.55
CA GLY A 238 -29.41 10.36 -7.74
C GLY A 238 -29.21 9.06 -8.52
N LYS A 239 -29.14 9.12 -9.85
CA LYS A 239 -29.08 7.94 -10.73
C LYS A 239 -27.65 7.51 -11.08
N GLY A 240 -26.76 7.43 -10.09
CA GLY A 240 -25.44 6.81 -10.25
C GLY A 240 -24.32 7.51 -9.48
N PHE A 241 -23.22 6.77 -9.33
CA PHE A 241 -21.98 7.23 -8.70
C PHE A 241 -20.80 6.97 -9.64
N ARG A 242 -19.86 7.91 -9.66
CA ARG A 242 -18.55 7.77 -10.29
C ARG A 242 -17.48 7.92 -9.23
N ARG A 243 -16.47 7.06 -9.25
CA ARG A 243 -15.31 7.16 -8.35
C ARG A 243 -14.11 7.68 -9.12
N VAL A 244 -13.40 8.63 -8.53
CA VAL A 244 -12.11 9.10 -9.02
C VAL A 244 -11.09 8.89 -7.93
N THR A 245 -10.03 8.14 -8.22
CA THR A 245 -8.92 7.97 -7.30
C THR A 245 -7.89 9.06 -7.57
N LEU A 246 -7.45 9.73 -6.51
CA LEU A 246 -6.41 10.74 -6.51
C LEU A 246 -5.22 10.19 -5.70
N ASP A 247 -4.00 10.37 -6.19
CA ASP A 247 -2.83 10.04 -5.38
C ASP A 247 -2.74 10.98 -4.16
N GLY A 248 -2.35 10.44 -3.00
CA GLY A 248 -2.26 11.20 -1.75
C GLY A 248 -1.02 12.08 -1.62
N VAL A 249 -0.16 12.15 -2.64
CA VAL A 249 1.12 12.86 -2.62
C VAL A 249 0.99 14.23 -3.29
N VAL A 250 0.50 14.26 -4.54
CA VAL A 250 0.33 15.48 -5.35
C VAL A 250 -1.12 15.70 -5.79
N GLY A 251 -2.04 14.78 -5.50
CA GLY A 251 -3.46 14.97 -5.70
C GLY A 251 -3.91 14.83 -7.15
N LYS A 252 -3.14 14.14 -7.98
CA LYS A 252 -3.49 13.90 -9.39
C LYS A 252 -4.34 12.64 -9.53
N PRO A 253 -5.25 12.60 -10.51
CA PRO A 253 -6.00 11.39 -10.79
C PRO A 253 -5.06 10.23 -11.15
N VAL A 254 -5.27 9.09 -10.51
CA VAL A 254 -4.54 7.85 -10.76
C VAL A 254 -5.53 6.74 -11.12
N THR A 255 -5.22 6.00 -12.17
CA THR A 255 -5.91 4.73 -12.42
C THR A 255 -5.19 3.66 -11.64
N TRP A 256 -5.78 3.22 -10.52
CA TRP A 256 -5.25 2.13 -9.72
C TRP A 256 -5.84 0.80 -10.22
N PRO A 257 -5.06 -0.05 -10.91
CA PRO A 257 -5.57 -1.23 -11.60
C PRO A 257 -5.95 -2.39 -10.67
#